data_AF-A0AAD7DIH3-F1
#
_entry.id   AF-A0AAD7DIH3-F1
#
_cell.length_a   1.000
_cell.length_b   1.000
_cell.length_c   1.000
_cell.angle_alpha   90.00
_cell.angle_beta   90.00
_cell.angle_gamma   90.00
#
_symmetry.space_group_name_H-M   'P 1'
#
loop_
_entity.id
_entity.type
_entity.pdbx_description
1 polymer ?
#
loop_
_entity_poly.entity_id
_entity_poly.type
_entity_poly.pdbx_seq_one_letter_code
_entity_poly.pdbx_strand_id
1 'polypeptide(L)'
;MHHDARYFYPDPERFMPERWLADEDDAAFVLNQEAFIPFSTGPANCAGRSLAMLELRMVVAYVMQAFELRFADGYDKNRWEVDLKLEGPVRYAEAEFARGHC
;
A
#
# COMPACT_ATOMS: atom_id res chain seq x y z
N MET A 1 -3.94 -14.55 9.21
CA MET A 1 -3.28 -15.07 7.98
C MET A 1 -2.31 -14.05 7.41
N HIS A 2 -2.76 -12.84 7.03
CA HIS A 2 -1.89 -11.79 6.44
C HIS A 2 -0.71 -11.31 7.30
N HIS A 3 -0.77 -11.49 8.63
CA HIS A 3 0.29 -11.12 9.57
C HIS A 3 0.95 -12.34 10.24
N ASP A 4 0.76 -13.54 9.67
CA ASP A 4 1.32 -14.76 10.26
C ASP A 4 2.77 -14.95 9.81
N ALA A 5 3.70 -14.99 10.76
CA ALA A 5 5.13 -15.15 10.49
C ALA A 5 5.48 -16.46 9.76
N ARG A 6 4.60 -17.48 9.81
CA ARG A 6 4.78 -18.72 9.03
C ARG A 6 4.68 -18.49 7.52
N TYR A 7 3.98 -17.45 7.10
CA TYR A 7 3.74 -17.10 5.70
C TYR A 7 4.47 -15.83 5.28
N PHE A 8 4.79 -14.95 6.23
CA PHE A 8 5.39 -13.65 5.99
C PHE A 8 6.51 -13.40 7.02
N TYR A 9 7.73 -13.83 6.72
CA TYR A 9 8.93 -13.64 7.57
C TYR A 9 10.01 -12.85 6.82
N PRO A 10 10.77 -11.94 7.48
CA PRO A 10 10.72 -11.54 8.90
C PRO A 10 9.67 -10.46 9.19
N ASP A 11 9.30 -10.26 10.45
CA ASP A 11 8.45 -9.14 10.92
C ASP A 11 7.18 -8.89 10.09
N PRO A 12 6.15 -9.76 10.18
CA PRO A 12 4.92 -9.66 9.38
C PRO A 12 4.12 -8.37 9.62
N GLU A 13 4.31 -7.73 10.78
CA GLU A 13 3.65 -6.46 11.14
C GLU A 13 4.28 -5.24 10.46
N ARG A 14 5.48 -5.39 9.90
CA ARG A 14 6.20 -4.30 9.27
C ARG A 14 5.90 -4.25 7.77
N PHE A 15 5.59 -3.06 7.28
CA PHE A 15 5.57 -2.79 5.85
C PHE A 15 6.97 -2.95 5.26
N MET A 16 7.19 -4.02 4.49
CA MET A 16 8.47 -4.39 3.87
C MET A 16 8.24 -4.78 2.39
N PRO A 17 8.31 -3.81 1.46
CA PRO A 17 8.17 -4.06 0.03
C PRO A 17 9.20 -5.07 -0.52
N GLU A 18 10.41 -5.08 0.04
CA GLU A 18 11.52 -5.92 -0.39
C GLU A 18 11.17 -7.42 -0.30
N ARG A 19 10.31 -7.79 0.66
CA ARG A 19 9.79 -9.17 0.79
C ARG A 19 9.10 -9.66 -0.49
N TRP A 20 8.45 -8.76 -1.22
CA TRP A 20 7.69 -9.04 -2.44
C TRP A 20 8.54 -8.99 -3.71
N LEU A 21 9.80 -8.58 -3.58
CA LEU A 21 10.77 -8.45 -4.66
C LEU A 21 11.91 -9.46 -4.56
N ALA A 22 12.02 -10.17 -3.43
CA ALA A 22 13.04 -11.18 -3.21
C ALA A 22 12.83 -12.40 -4.13
N ASP A 23 13.95 -13.00 -4.55
CA ASP A 23 13.94 -14.27 -5.26
C ASP A 23 13.41 -15.38 -4.34
N GLU A 24 12.79 -16.42 -4.91
CA GLU A 24 12.20 -17.52 -4.14
C GLU A 24 13.22 -18.26 -3.26
N ASP A 25 14.50 -18.22 -3.64
CA ASP A 25 15.61 -18.88 -2.95
C ASP A 25 16.31 -17.99 -1.88
N ASP A 26 15.85 -16.74 -1.68
CA ASP A 26 16.43 -15.86 -0.66
C ASP A 26 15.99 -16.31 0.75
N ALA A 27 16.90 -17.02 1.42
CA ALA A 27 16.69 -17.52 2.78
C ALA A 27 16.45 -16.42 3.82
N ALA A 28 16.68 -15.14 3.50
CA ALA A 28 16.34 -14.03 4.37
C ALA A 28 14.82 -13.80 4.50
N PHE A 29 14.01 -14.31 3.56
CA PHE A 29 12.57 -14.07 3.51
C PHE A 29 11.74 -15.34 3.43
N VAL A 30 10.53 -15.29 3.98
CA VAL A 30 9.46 -16.22 3.67
C VAL A 30 8.29 -15.40 3.15
N LEU A 31 7.84 -15.72 1.94
CA LEU A 31 6.65 -15.15 1.33
C LEU A 31 5.79 -16.26 0.72
N ASN A 32 4.67 -16.57 1.38
CA ASN A 32 3.63 -17.38 0.78
C ASN A 32 2.57 -16.46 0.14
N GLN A 33 2.63 -16.30 -1.18
CA GLN A 33 1.70 -15.43 -1.91
C GLN A 33 0.25 -15.94 -1.87
N GLU A 34 0.03 -17.26 -1.79
CA GLU A 34 -1.32 -17.84 -1.69
C GLU A 34 -1.99 -17.51 -0.35
N ALA A 35 -1.20 -17.27 0.70
CA ALA A 35 -1.69 -16.83 2.00
C ALA A 35 -2.10 -15.35 2.02
N PHE A 36 -1.75 -14.59 0.97
CA PHE A 36 -2.15 -13.19 0.83
C PHE A 36 -3.46 -13.10 0.04
N ILE A 37 -4.57 -13.06 0.78
CA ILE A 37 -5.94 -13.16 0.24
C ILE A 37 -6.76 -11.85 0.42
N PRO A 38 -6.31 -10.68 -0.08
CA PRO A 38 -6.98 -9.39 0.15
C PRO A 38 -8.33 -9.26 -0.58
N PHE A 39 -8.57 -10.13 -1.57
CA PHE A 39 -9.79 -10.15 -2.39
C PHE A 39 -10.60 -11.45 -2.21
N SER A 40 -10.39 -12.15 -1.09
CA SER A 40 -10.89 -13.51 -0.85
C SER A 40 -10.39 -14.52 -1.90
N THR A 41 -10.68 -15.81 -1.70
CA THR A 41 -10.34 -16.90 -2.62
C THR A 41 -11.50 -17.89 -2.73
N GLY A 42 -11.53 -18.68 -3.80
CA GLY A 42 -12.62 -19.62 -4.10
C GLY A 42 -13.81 -19.00 -4.85
N PRO A 43 -14.96 -19.69 -4.90
CA PRO A 43 -16.12 -19.30 -5.71
C PRO A 43 -16.76 -17.96 -5.32
N ALA A 44 -16.53 -17.50 -4.09
CA ALA A 44 -17.02 -16.23 -3.56
C ALA A 44 -15.90 -15.18 -3.46
N ASN A 45 -14.89 -15.26 -4.33
CA ASN A 45 -13.86 -14.22 -4.39
C ASN A 45 -14.43 -12.91 -4.97
N CYS A 46 -13.69 -11.81 -4.79
CA CYS A 46 -14.10 -10.53 -5.34
C CYS A 46 -14.08 -10.58 -6.88
N ALA A 47 -15.27 -10.49 -7.50
CA ALA A 47 -15.40 -10.40 -8.95
C ALA A 47 -14.66 -9.19 -9.55
N GLY A 48 -14.48 -8.13 -8.76
CA GLY A 48 -13.77 -6.91 -9.13
C GLY A 48 -12.26 -6.95 -8.97
N ARG A 49 -11.64 -8.07 -8.56
CA ARG A 49 -10.19 -8.15 -8.26
C ARG A 49 -9.32 -7.58 -9.38
N SER A 50 -9.58 -7.95 -10.63
CA SER A 50 -8.78 -7.51 -11.77
C SER A 50 -8.92 -6.00 -12.02
N LEU A 51 -10.13 -5.46 -11.86
CA LEU A 51 -10.40 -4.03 -12.01
C LEU A 51 -9.72 -3.25 -10.88
N ALA A 52 -9.89 -3.66 -9.63
CA ALA A 52 -9.28 -3.03 -8.46
C ALA A 52 -7.75 -2.98 -8.59
N MET A 53 -7.13 -4.06 -9.07
CA MET A 53 -5.68 -4.11 -9.28
C MET A 53 -5.20 -3.24 -10.45
N LEU A 54 -6.03 -3.03 -11.47
CA LEU A 54 -5.73 -2.10 -12.56
C LEU A 54 -5.82 -0.65 -12.07
N GLU A 55 -6.93 -0.29 -11.45
CA GLU A 55 -7.19 1.04 -10.91
C GLU A 55 -6.14 1.44 -9.87
N LEU A 56 -5.79 0.55 -8.94
CA LEU A 56 -4.76 0.81 -7.92
C LEU A 56 -3.42 1.17 -8.57
N ARG A 57 -3.00 0.42 -9.60
CA ARG A 57 -1.74 0.72 -10.31
C ARG A 57 -1.81 2.03 -11.07
N MET A 58 -2.91 2.31 -11.76
CA MET A 58 -3.09 3.56 -12.51
C MET A 58 -3.09 4.77 -11.57
N VAL A 59 -3.83 4.70 -10.46
CA VAL A 59 -3.89 5.78 -9.47
C VAL A 59 -2.53 6.01 -8.84
N VAL A 60 -1.83 4.96 -8.40
CA VAL A 60 -0.49 5.10 -7.81
C VAL A 60 0.50 5.70 -8.80
N ALA A 61 0.53 5.21 -10.04
CA ALA A 61 1.41 5.73 -11.08
C ALA A 61 1.10 7.20 -11.41
N TYR A 62 -0.18 7.53 -11.56
CA TYR A 62 -0.61 8.91 -11.83
C TYR A 62 -0.25 9.84 -10.68
N VAL A 63 -0.52 9.44 -9.43
CA VAL A 63 -0.19 10.23 -8.25
C VAL A 63 1.32 10.49 -8.16
N MET A 64 2.14 9.47 -8.40
CA MET A 64 3.60 9.60 -8.39
C MET A 64 4.15 10.48 -9.52
N GLN A 65 3.49 10.55 -10.67
CA GLN A 65 3.94 11.35 -11.81
C GLN A 65 3.44 12.79 -11.76
N ALA A 66 2.21 12.99 -11.29
CA ALA A 66 1.52 14.27 -11.37
C ALA A 66 1.75 15.17 -10.16
N PHE A 67 2.16 14.62 -9.01
CA PHE A 67 2.25 15.38 -7.76
C PHE A 67 3.58 15.17 -7.04
N GLU A 68 4.06 16.23 -6.41
CA GLU A 68 5.07 16.13 -5.36
C GLU A 68 4.37 15.94 -4.01
N LEU A 69 4.58 14.80 -3.36
CA LEU A 69 3.92 14.46 -2.11
C LEU A 69 4.83 14.80 -0.92
N ARG A 70 4.31 15.63 -0.02
CA ARG A 70 4.92 15.94 1.28
C ARG A 70 3.89 15.83 2.39
N PHE A 71 4.36 15.50 3.59
CA PHE A 71 3.52 15.62 4.78
C PHE A 71 3.22 17.09 5.05
N ALA A 72 2.02 17.36 5.55
CA ALA A 72 1.67 18.70 6.00
C ALA A 72 2.52 19.12 7.20
N ASP A 73 2.76 20.43 7.33
CA ASP A 73 3.46 20.97 8.48
C ASP A 73 2.72 20.59 9.78
N GLY A 74 3.46 20.01 10.73
CA GLY A 74 2.90 19.54 12.00
C GLY A 74 2.16 18.20 11.92
N TYR A 75 2.28 17.44 10.82
CA TYR A 75 1.73 16.08 10.73
C TYR A 75 2.30 15.16 11.84
N ASP A 76 1.40 14.55 12.62
CA ASP A 76 1.72 13.54 13.62
C ASP A 76 1.09 12.18 13.24
N LYS A 77 1.94 11.21 12.92
CA LYS A 77 1.51 9.85 12.56
C LYS A 77 0.65 9.17 13.63
N ASN A 78 0.84 9.52 14.91
CA ASN A 78 0.09 8.90 16.01
C ASN A 78 -1.34 9.43 16.10
N ARG A 79 -1.62 10.57 15.45
CA ARG A 79 -2.94 11.19 15.43
C ARG A 79 -3.77 10.84 14.20
N TRP A 80 -3.22 10.05 13.28
CA TRP A 80 -3.86 9.65 12.02
C TRP A 80 -5.34 9.24 12.19
N GLU A 81 -5.65 8.34 13.12
CA GLU A 81 -7.04 7.86 13.30
C GLU A 81 -7.99 8.94 13.81
N VAL A 82 -7.50 9.85 14.65
CA VAL A 82 -8.27 10.96 15.20
C VAL A 82 -8.54 11.98 14.10
N ASP A 83 -7.51 12.32 13.34
CA ASP A 83 -7.59 13.32 12.27
C ASP A 83 -8.51 12.83 11.14
N LEU A 84 -8.44 11.54 10.77
CA LEU A 84 -9.32 10.95 9.75
C LEU A 84 -10.82 11.03 10.14
N LYS A 85 -11.14 10.85 11.43
CA LYS A 85 -12.53 10.86 11.93
C LYS A 85 -13.07 12.27 12.13
N LEU A 86 -12.23 13.24 12.44
CA LEU A 86 -12.64 14.60 12.81
C LEU A 86 -12.57 15.61 11.65
N GLU A 87 -11.54 15.52 10.80
CA GLU A 87 -11.24 16.53 9.79
C GLU A 87 -11.60 16.07 8.35
N GLY A 88 -11.96 14.80 8.18
CA GLY A 88 -12.13 14.16 6.87
C GLY A 88 -10.78 13.74 6.26
N PRO A 89 -10.72 13.36 4.96
CA PRO A 89 -9.48 12.87 4.36
C PRO A 89 -8.35 13.87 4.55
N VAL A 90 -7.17 13.36 4.91
CA VAL A 90 -5.98 14.15 5.26
C VAL A 90 -5.76 15.26 4.24
N ARG A 91 -5.77 16.49 4.73
CA ARG A 91 -5.42 17.67 3.94
C ARG A 91 -3.92 17.59 3.67
N TYR A 92 -3.54 17.08 2.52
CA TYR A 92 -2.17 17.24 2.02
C TYR A 92 -1.91 18.74 1.91
N ALA A 93 -0.86 19.22 2.57
CA ALA A 93 -0.41 20.60 2.40
C ALA A 93 0.14 20.73 0.98
N GLU A 94 -0.76 21.11 0.06
CA GLU A 94 -0.45 21.46 -1.32
C GLU A 94 0.20 20.28 -2.06
N ALA A 95 -0.63 19.37 -2.59
CA ALA A 95 -0.18 18.54 -3.70
C ALA A 95 0.01 19.47 -4.90
N GLU A 96 1.19 20.06 -5.03
CA GLU A 96 1.53 20.88 -6.18
C GLU A 96 1.63 19.95 -7.38
N PHE A 97 0.85 20.25 -8.41
CA PHE A 97 0.96 19.54 -9.68
C PHE A 97 2.38 19.80 -10.19
N ALA A 98 3.18 18.74 -10.33
CA ALA A 98 4.55 18.82 -10.83
C ALA A 98 4.47 19.44 -12.24
N ARG A 99 4.77 20.74 -12.36
CA ARG A 99 4.71 21.44 -13.65
C ARG A 99 5.79 20.87 -14.56
N GLY A 100 5.37 20.08 -15.55
CA GLY A 100 5.98 19.97 -16.88
C GLY A 100 7.44 19.51 -16.95
N HIS A 101 7.64 18.22 -17.25
CA HIS A 101 8.68 17.78 -18.16
C HIS A 101 8.06 16.93 -19.28
N CYS A 102 7.44 17.63 -20.24
CA CYS A 102 7.47 17.30 -21.66
C CYS A 102 7.90 18.58 -22.37
#